data_AF-A0A9P5ZAE0-F1
#
_entry.id   AF-A0A9P5ZAE0-F1
#
_cell.length_a   1.000
_cell.length_b   1.000
_cell.length_c   1.000
_cell.angle_alpha   90.00
_cell.angle_beta   90.00
_cell.angle_gamma   90.00
#
_symmetry.space_group_name_H-M   'P 1'
#
loop_
_entity.id
_entity.type
_entity.pdbx_description
1 polymer ?
#
loop_
_entity_poly.entity_id
_entity_poly.type
_entity_poly.pdbx_seq_one_letter_code
_entity_poly.pdbx_strand_id
1 'polypeptide(L)'
;MTSTHEVQSFSPQSPIQRMPGPFTACNTQGLLSLPDEILLEIFNSLPGLPIPSARKKEEIQAHGHRRPTLEALSQTCRALRRVSLPFLWERIEVFSGMQTAKGPLPPVMEYRGLLSRGRLHARELLRQLEVVTIREPAFADFVRIIDVCIPEDSIETVLRELARCMTLMPNLHTIQICFMSSHTFFMKKRSMINTVFKPYTYPQIKIACVHSQASGLLAQCPNMKAFHPMKSAWRMISLNSVDCLKSILENSPAVETLGLLPVRVPRIIGSDLFEQFISIASRFRNLRDIHFGLDAFPTKSDMKLLWKIPNLHVIRITFGKIYQLTEQEVEEWTEEMRIAIHEDPDFAVGKDKELIVSTMSDQF
;
A
#
# COMPACT_ATOMS: atom_id res chain seq x y z
N MET A 1 -7.53 24.68 56.85
CA MET A 1 -7.62 23.21 56.81
C MET A 1 -6.30 22.70 56.27
N THR A 2 -5.37 22.41 57.17
CA THR A 2 -3.99 21.97 56.90
C THR A 2 -3.94 20.45 57.03
N SER A 3 -3.73 19.75 55.91
CA SER A 3 -3.63 18.30 55.84
C SER A 3 -2.17 17.88 56.00
N THR A 4 -1.84 17.31 57.15
CA THR A 4 -0.56 16.66 57.44
C THR A 4 -0.53 15.27 56.81
N HIS A 5 0.38 15.04 55.88
CA HIS A 5 0.66 13.71 55.31
C HIS A 5 1.60 12.92 56.22
N GLU A 6 1.13 11.76 56.66
CA GLU A 6 1.87 10.74 57.41
C GLU A 6 2.90 10.05 56.51
N VAL A 7 4.16 10.06 56.93
CA VAL A 7 5.26 9.36 56.26
C VAL A 7 5.32 7.92 56.80
N GLN A 8 4.91 6.95 55.99
CA GLN A 8 5.07 5.53 56.30
C GLN A 8 6.54 5.12 56.17
N SER A 9 7.15 4.74 57.30
CA SER A 9 8.50 4.19 57.37
C SER A 9 8.52 2.74 56.86
N PHE A 10 9.24 2.50 55.77
CA PHE A 10 9.51 1.14 55.27
C PHE A 10 10.54 0.43 56.16
N SER A 11 10.18 -0.76 56.63
CA SER A 11 11.08 -1.65 57.36
C SER A 11 12.09 -2.33 56.43
N PRO A 12 13.34 -2.56 56.87
CA PRO A 12 14.38 -3.20 56.06
C PRO A 12 14.05 -4.68 55.85
N GLN A 13 13.79 -5.05 54.59
CA GLN A 13 13.61 -6.45 54.20
C GLN A 13 14.95 -7.20 54.31
N SER A 14 14.86 -8.43 54.79
CA SER A 14 15.95 -9.35 55.07
C SER A 14 16.81 -9.64 53.81
N PRO A 15 18.10 -10.02 53.98
CA PRO A 15 18.98 -10.30 52.86
C PRO A 15 18.53 -11.57 52.14
N ILE A 16 18.01 -11.40 50.93
CA ILE A 16 17.69 -12.48 50.01
C ILE A 16 19.01 -13.22 49.70
N GLN A 17 19.16 -14.43 50.24
CA GLN A 17 20.26 -15.34 49.89
C GLN A 17 20.13 -15.72 48.42
N ARG A 18 20.98 -15.11 47.57
CA ARG A 18 21.11 -15.45 46.16
C ARG A 18 21.87 -16.77 46.06
N MET A 19 21.16 -17.82 45.66
CA MET A 19 21.76 -19.09 45.24
C MET A 19 22.65 -18.85 43.99
N PRO A 20 23.91 -19.32 43.99
CA PRO A 20 24.78 -19.25 42.82
C PRO A 20 24.35 -20.34 41.82
N GLY A 21 23.36 -20.01 40.98
CA GLY A 21 23.13 -20.76 39.75
C GLY A 21 24.28 -20.51 38.77
N PRO A 22 24.60 -21.47 37.88
CA PRO A 22 25.59 -21.25 36.83
C PRO A 22 25.14 -20.06 35.98
N PHE A 23 25.81 -18.93 36.14
CA PHE A 23 25.54 -17.72 35.36
C PHE A 23 25.93 -18.01 33.91
N THR A 24 24.94 -18.37 33.10
CA THR A 24 25.02 -18.29 31.65
C THR A 24 25.53 -16.91 31.31
N ALA A 25 26.68 -16.81 30.65
CA ALA A 25 27.34 -15.54 30.38
C ALA A 25 26.34 -14.59 29.68
N CYS A 26 25.83 -13.59 30.41
CA CYS A 26 25.04 -12.53 29.81
C CYS A 26 25.94 -11.79 28.83
N ASN A 27 25.46 -11.55 27.61
CA ASN A 27 26.20 -10.77 26.62
C ASN A 27 26.43 -9.35 27.15
N THR A 28 27.59 -9.11 27.75
CA THR A 28 28.00 -7.81 28.30
C THR A 28 28.37 -6.80 27.21
N GLN A 29 28.56 -7.26 25.97
CA GLN A 29 28.94 -6.41 24.84
C GLN A 29 27.71 -5.80 24.12
N GLY A 30 26.49 -6.22 24.49
CA GLY A 30 25.23 -5.63 24.04
C GLY A 30 24.91 -5.85 22.57
N LEU A 31 23.90 -5.15 22.06
CA LEU A 31 23.37 -5.30 20.68
C LEU A 31 24.44 -5.09 19.60
N LEU A 32 25.45 -4.26 19.87
CA LEU A 32 26.52 -3.93 18.93
C LEU A 32 27.57 -5.03 18.74
N SER A 33 27.57 -6.04 19.60
CA SER A 33 28.44 -7.22 19.44
C SER A 33 27.89 -8.25 18.46
N LEU A 34 26.64 -8.07 18.03
CA LEU A 34 26.03 -8.95 17.06
C LEU A 34 26.67 -8.71 15.68
N PRO A 35 26.92 -9.77 14.90
CA PRO A 35 27.26 -9.64 13.49
C PRO A 35 26.20 -8.83 12.75
N ASP A 36 26.62 -8.12 11.70
CA ASP A 36 25.72 -7.27 10.92
C ASP A 36 24.53 -8.09 10.37
N GLU A 37 24.74 -9.35 9.98
CA GLU A 37 23.69 -10.25 9.49
C GLU A 37 22.53 -10.42 10.48
N ILE A 38 22.86 -10.55 11.78
CA ILE A 38 21.85 -10.70 12.84
C ILE A 38 21.11 -9.39 13.06
N LEU A 39 21.80 -8.25 12.98
CA LEU A 39 21.16 -6.93 13.05
C LEU A 39 20.19 -6.71 11.88
N LEU A 40 20.60 -7.13 10.66
CA LEU A 40 19.74 -7.09 9.47
C LEU A 40 18.50 -7.95 9.65
N GLU A 41 18.63 -9.17 10.19
CA GLU A 41 17.49 -10.05 10.47
C GLU A 41 16.52 -9.43 11.49
N ILE A 42 17.04 -8.87 12.59
CA ILE A 42 16.23 -8.17 13.59
C ILE A 42 15.47 -7.01 12.95
N PHE A 43 16.13 -6.19 12.13
CA PHE A 43 15.47 -5.05 11.49
C PHE A 43 14.47 -5.48 10.41
N ASN A 44 14.70 -6.58 9.72
CA ASN A 44 13.76 -7.16 8.77
C ASN A 44 12.52 -7.75 9.47
N SER A 45 12.66 -8.23 10.70
CA SER A 45 11.53 -8.74 11.50
C SER A 45 10.55 -7.64 11.96
N LEU A 46 10.97 -6.37 11.97
CA LEU A 46 10.09 -5.27 12.33
C LEU A 46 8.96 -5.14 11.29
N PRO A 47 7.69 -5.22 11.69
CA PRO A 47 6.59 -5.35 10.74
C PRO A 47 6.45 -4.08 9.88
N GLY A 48 6.63 -4.21 8.57
CA GLY A 48 6.39 -3.15 7.60
C GLY A 48 4.95 -3.14 7.10
N LEU A 49 4.41 -1.97 6.75
CA LEU A 49 3.09 -1.88 6.11
C LEU A 49 3.12 -2.64 4.77
N PRO A 50 2.25 -3.64 4.54
CA PRO A 50 2.19 -4.36 3.28
C PRO A 50 1.81 -3.40 2.14
N ILE A 51 2.27 -3.67 0.92
CA ILE A 51 1.86 -2.91 -0.28
C ILE A 51 1.32 -3.89 -1.32
N PRO A 52 0.12 -3.65 -1.88
CA PRO A 52 -0.80 -2.54 -1.59
C PRO A 52 -1.39 -2.61 -0.18
N SER A 53 -1.36 -1.49 0.58
CA SER A 53 -2.03 -1.46 1.89
C SER A 53 -3.48 -1.05 1.71
N ALA A 54 -4.41 -1.79 2.32
CA ALA A 54 -5.80 -1.35 2.43
C ALA A 54 -5.97 -0.13 3.36
N ARG A 55 -4.92 0.24 4.11
CA ARG A 55 -4.86 1.30 5.12
C ARG A 55 -6.04 1.21 6.08
N LYS A 56 -6.22 0.05 6.68
CA LYS A 56 -7.10 -0.07 7.85
C LYS A 56 -6.44 0.62 9.04
N LYS A 57 -7.25 1.15 9.96
CA LYS A 57 -6.75 1.84 11.15
C LYS A 57 -5.92 0.90 12.02
N GLU A 58 -6.33 -0.37 12.09
CA GLU A 58 -5.68 -1.43 12.84
C GLU A 58 -4.29 -1.75 12.25
N GLU A 59 -4.17 -1.85 10.92
CA GLU A 59 -2.87 -2.03 10.24
C GLU A 59 -1.92 -0.86 10.53
N ILE A 60 -2.43 0.38 10.44
CA ILE A 60 -1.62 1.57 10.70
C ILE A 60 -1.05 1.55 12.13
N GLN A 61 -1.83 1.07 13.11
CA GLN A 61 -1.36 0.93 14.48
C GLN A 61 -0.33 -0.19 14.63
N ALA A 62 -0.59 -1.36 14.03
CA ALA A 62 0.33 -2.50 14.09
C ALA A 62 1.70 -2.18 13.48
N HIS A 63 1.72 -1.41 12.39
CA HIS A 63 2.94 -1.10 11.65
C HIS A 63 3.55 0.27 11.96
N GLY A 64 2.85 1.12 12.70
CA GLY A 64 3.27 2.49 13.00
C GLY A 64 4.51 2.61 13.89
N HIS A 65 4.98 1.50 14.46
CA HIS A 65 6.14 1.46 15.34
C HIS A 65 7.47 1.24 14.61
N ARG A 66 7.47 0.74 13.36
CA ARG A 66 8.72 0.43 12.63
C ARG A 66 9.61 1.66 12.48
N ARG A 67 9.08 2.74 11.91
CA ARG A 67 9.84 3.98 11.66
C ARG A 67 10.37 4.64 12.95
N PRO A 68 9.55 4.88 14.00
CA PRO A 68 10.06 5.41 15.27
C PRO A 68 11.14 4.53 15.91
N THR A 69 11.00 3.20 15.79
CA THR A 69 12.01 2.26 16.32
C THR A 69 13.33 2.40 15.58
N LEU A 70 13.31 2.39 14.24
CA LEU A 70 14.51 2.56 13.41
C LEU A 70 15.15 3.95 13.61
N GLU A 71 14.34 4.98 13.78
CA GLU A 71 14.81 6.33 14.09
C GLU A 71 15.50 6.38 15.47
N ALA A 72 14.87 5.84 16.52
CA ALA A 72 15.45 5.78 17.86
C ALA A 72 16.77 4.99 17.89
N LEU A 73 16.83 3.85 17.18
CA LEU A 73 18.06 3.07 17.02
C LEU A 73 19.17 3.90 16.33
N SER A 74 18.81 4.65 15.27
CA SER A 74 19.74 5.52 14.53
C SER A 74 20.30 6.69 15.36
N GLN A 75 19.63 7.02 16.47
CA GLN A 75 20.02 8.08 17.39
C GLN A 75 20.81 7.55 18.60
N THR A 76 20.79 6.23 18.85
CA THR A 76 21.43 5.63 20.02
C THR A 76 22.96 5.67 19.93
N CYS A 77 23.55 5.28 18.79
CA CYS A 77 25.00 5.34 18.60
C CYS A 77 25.40 5.34 17.10
N ARG A 78 26.68 5.62 16.80
CA ARG A 78 27.19 5.67 15.42
C ARG A 78 27.12 4.33 14.68
N ALA A 79 27.33 3.22 15.40
CA ALA A 79 27.28 1.89 14.80
C ALA A 79 25.85 1.52 14.40
N LEU A 80 24.87 1.63 15.31
CA LEU A 80 23.46 1.42 14.97
C LEU A 80 22.98 2.37 13.88
N ARG A 81 23.41 3.63 13.90
CA ARG A 81 23.09 4.59 12.84
C ARG A 81 23.48 4.09 11.44
N ARG A 82 24.65 3.48 11.29
CA ARG A 82 25.12 2.96 10.00
C ARG A 82 24.21 1.84 9.48
N VAL A 83 23.76 0.97 10.37
CA VAL A 83 22.94 -0.19 9.99
C VAL A 83 21.46 0.19 9.85
N SER A 84 20.92 1.06 10.71
CA SER A 84 19.48 1.37 10.76
C SER A 84 19.03 2.42 9.74
N LEU A 85 19.92 3.34 9.30
CA LEU A 85 19.57 4.39 8.36
C LEU A 85 19.11 3.86 6.98
N PRO A 86 19.79 2.86 6.37
CA PRO A 86 19.29 2.24 5.15
C PRO A 86 17.84 1.75 5.26
N PHE A 87 17.48 1.08 6.36
CA PHE A 87 16.11 0.61 6.60
C PHE A 87 15.11 1.73 6.89
N LEU A 88 15.56 2.79 7.58
CA LEU A 88 14.73 3.95 7.86
C LEU A 88 14.33 4.67 6.57
N TRP A 89 15.26 4.74 5.61
CA TRP A 89 15.09 5.44 4.33
C TRP A 89 14.70 4.52 3.18
N GLU A 90 14.61 3.20 3.39
CA GLU A 90 14.03 2.26 2.43
C GLU A 90 12.63 2.68 1.98
N ARG A 91 11.90 3.34 2.88
CA ARG A 91 10.54 3.81 2.67
C ARG A 91 10.40 5.29 3.02
N ILE A 92 9.91 6.05 2.04
CA ILE A 92 9.33 7.37 2.27
C ILE A 92 7.85 7.17 2.52
N GLU A 93 7.40 7.51 3.73
CA GLU A 93 6.01 7.31 4.12
C GLU A 93 5.43 8.58 4.73
N VAL A 94 4.19 8.88 4.35
CA VAL A 94 3.39 9.97 4.91
C VAL A 94 1.93 9.57 4.89
N PHE A 95 1.36 9.28 6.06
CA PHE A 95 -0.05 8.91 6.20
C PHE A 95 -0.64 9.37 7.54
N SER A 96 -1.97 9.35 7.65
CA SER A 96 -2.68 9.70 8.87
C SER A 96 -2.31 8.79 10.04
N GLY A 97 -1.97 9.38 11.18
CA GLY A 97 -1.54 8.65 12.39
C GLY A 97 -0.04 8.36 12.44
N MET A 98 0.73 8.62 11.37
CA MET A 98 2.18 8.46 11.37
C MET A 98 2.83 9.35 12.43
N GLN A 99 3.73 8.79 13.24
CA GLN A 99 4.48 9.54 14.22
C GLN A 99 5.55 10.42 13.55
N THR A 100 5.63 11.68 13.96
CA THR A 100 6.65 12.65 13.51
C THR A 100 7.29 13.32 14.71
N ALA A 101 8.36 14.09 14.49
CA ALA A 101 8.97 14.92 15.53
C ALA A 101 7.99 15.93 16.17
N LYS A 102 6.85 16.23 15.52
CA LYS A 102 5.81 17.14 16.03
C LYS A 102 4.58 16.40 16.57
N GLY A 103 4.70 15.09 16.81
CA GLY A 103 3.61 14.21 17.19
C GLY A 103 2.96 13.52 15.98
N PRO A 104 1.86 12.78 16.19
CA PRO A 104 1.21 12.02 15.14
C PRO A 104 0.55 12.94 14.11
N LEU A 105 0.67 12.60 12.83
CA LEU A 105 -0.06 13.29 11.77
C LEU A 105 -1.57 13.12 12.00
N PRO A 106 -2.36 14.20 11.91
CA PRO A 106 -3.78 14.12 12.21
C PRO A 106 -4.49 13.21 11.21
N PRO A 107 -5.59 12.54 11.62
CA PRO A 107 -6.46 11.88 10.67
C PRO A 107 -7.01 12.90 9.69
N VAL A 108 -7.03 12.54 8.41
CA VAL A 108 -7.54 13.42 7.34
C VAL A 108 -9.03 13.17 7.08
N MET A 109 -9.76 12.70 8.08
CA MET A 109 -11.21 12.55 7.95
C MET A 109 -11.86 13.87 7.50
N GLU A 110 -12.90 13.69 6.68
CA GLU A 110 -13.65 14.61 5.81
C GLU A 110 -14.35 15.79 6.52
N TYR A 111 -13.79 16.32 7.59
CA TYR A 111 -14.36 17.50 8.26
C TYR A 111 -14.07 18.75 7.43
N ARG A 112 -15.09 19.14 6.65
CA ARG A 112 -15.23 20.45 5.99
C ARG A 112 -14.97 21.55 7.02
N GLY A 113 -13.73 22.04 7.11
CA GLY A 113 -13.41 23.18 7.98
C GLY A 113 -11.95 23.35 8.37
N LEU A 114 -11.10 22.32 8.28
CA LEU A 114 -9.71 22.41 8.73
C LEU A 114 -8.72 22.21 7.57
N LEU A 115 -8.71 23.16 6.63
CA LEU A 115 -7.67 23.29 5.59
C LEU A 115 -6.24 23.32 6.19
N SER A 116 -6.09 23.64 7.48
CA SER A 116 -4.79 23.69 8.14
C SER A 116 -4.09 22.34 8.30
N ARG A 117 -4.82 21.21 8.27
CA ARG A 117 -4.26 19.87 8.55
C ARG A 117 -3.57 19.20 7.35
N GLY A 118 -4.02 19.50 6.12
CA GLY A 118 -3.39 19.00 4.90
C GLY A 118 -1.92 19.41 4.82
N ARG A 119 -1.65 20.69 5.10
CA ARG A 119 -0.29 21.25 5.17
C ARG A 119 0.72 20.46 6.02
N LEU A 120 0.28 19.73 7.05
CA LEU A 120 1.21 18.91 7.86
C LEU A 120 1.72 17.68 7.09
N HIS A 121 0.85 17.03 6.31
CA HIS A 121 1.23 15.90 5.44
C HIS A 121 2.16 16.39 4.33
N ALA A 122 1.80 17.49 3.67
CA ALA A 122 2.61 18.11 2.63
C ALA A 122 4.00 18.50 3.15
N ARG A 123 4.07 19.17 4.32
CA ARG A 123 5.35 19.55 4.94
C ARG A 123 6.20 18.36 5.31
N GLU A 124 5.60 17.31 5.87
CA GLU A 124 6.35 16.12 6.24
C GLU A 124 6.87 15.37 5.01
N LEU A 125 6.08 15.28 3.94
CA LEU A 125 6.53 14.72 2.67
C LEU A 125 7.69 15.51 2.08
N LEU A 126 7.54 16.83 1.97
CA LEU A 126 8.59 17.70 1.44
C LEU A 126 9.85 17.65 2.31
N ARG A 127 9.72 17.55 3.64
CA ARG A 127 10.86 17.37 4.55
C ARG A 127 11.60 16.07 4.27
N GLN A 128 10.89 14.94 4.12
CA GLN A 128 11.53 13.66 3.81
C GLN A 128 12.19 13.67 2.42
N LEU A 129 11.52 14.24 1.41
CA LEU A 129 12.10 14.41 0.07
C LEU A 129 13.34 15.30 0.08
N GLU A 130 13.31 16.43 0.80
CA GLU A 130 14.45 17.33 0.97
C GLU A 130 15.63 16.61 1.63
N VAL A 131 15.38 15.81 2.67
CA VAL A 131 16.44 15.04 3.32
C VAL A 131 17.10 14.09 2.32
N VAL A 132 16.30 13.30 1.59
CA VAL A 132 16.80 12.24 0.70
C VAL A 132 17.43 12.78 -0.58
N THR A 133 17.02 13.95 -1.06
CA THR A 133 17.47 14.47 -2.36
C THR A 133 18.42 15.66 -2.29
N ILE A 134 18.43 16.40 -1.17
CA ILE A 134 19.22 17.63 -1.02
C ILE A 134 20.21 17.49 0.12
N ARG A 135 19.74 17.14 1.32
CA ARG A 135 20.61 17.14 2.51
C ARG A 135 21.55 15.96 2.56
N GLU A 136 21.04 14.78 2.20
CA GLU A 136 21.82 13.55 2.18
C GLU A 136 21.43 12.66 0.98
N PRO A 137 21.91 13.02 -0.23
CA PRO A 137 21.58 12.32 -1.48
C PRO A 137 21.91 10.83 -1.48
N ALA A 138 22.88 10.39 -0.67
CA ALA A 138 23.21 8.97 -0.52
C ALA A 138 22.01 8.14 -0.02
N PHE A 139 21.04 8.75 0.66
CA PHE A 139 19.82 8.05 1.07
C PHE A 139 18.89 7.72 -0.10
N ALA A 140 19.01 8.40 -1.25
CA ALA A 140 18.18 8.13 -2.41
C ALA A 140 18.41 6.72 -2.97
N ASP A 141 19.62 6.18 -2.81
CA ASP A 141 19.96 4.81 -3.18
C ASP A 141 19.27 3.77 -2.29
N PHE A 142 18.87 4.13 -1.08
CA PHE A 142 18.14 3.22 -0.20
C PHE A 142 16.64 3.21 -0.49
N VAL A 143 16.07 4.28 -1.06
CA VAL A 143 14.62 4.37 -1.27
C VAL A 143 14.14 3.34 -2.28
N ARG A 144 13.27 2.44 -1.81
CA ARG A 144 12.61 1.41 -2.61
C ARG A 144 11.11 1.62 -2.74
N ILE A 145 10.54 2.29 -1.75
CA ILE A 145 9.10 2.44 -1.57
C ILE A 145 8.76 3.92 -1.29
N ILE A 146 7.79 4.45 -2.03
CA ILE A 146 7.08 5.69 -1.66
C ILE A 146 5.64 5.32 -1.31
N ASP A 147 5.21 5.59 -0.09
CA ASP A 147 3.84 5.38 0.37
C ASP A 147 3.26 6.63 1.02
N VAL A 148 2.56 7.44 0.24
CA VAL A 148 2.21 8.80 0.63
C VAL A 148 0.72 9.10 0.50
N CYS A 149 0.27 10.04 1.32
CA CYS A 149 -1.06 10.61 1.31
C CYS A 149 -0.95 12.10 1.01
N ILE A 150 -1.44 12.52 -0.15
CA ILE A 150 -1.32 13.89 -0.65
C ILE A 150 -2.65 14.63 -0.41
N PRO A 151 -2.64 15.70 0.39
CA PRO A 151 -3.82 16.50 0.66
C PRO A 151 -4.21 17.38 -0.54
N GLU A 152 -5.49 17.71 -0.60
CA GLU A 152 -6.09 18.54 -1.65
C GLU A 152 -5.43 19.93 -1.79
N ASP A 153 -5.16 20.58 -0.65
CA ASP A 153 -4.70 21.98 -0.56
C ASP A 153 -3.28 22.21 -1.11
N SER A 154 -2.46 21.16 -1.14
CA SER A 154 -1.04 21.24 -1.47
C SER A 154 -0.67 20.37 -2.67
N ILE A 155 -1.66 19.77 -3.34
CA ILE A 155 -1.45 18.72 -4.35
C ILE A 155 -0.50 19.16 -5.45
N GLU A 156 -0.60 20.40 -5.93
CA GLU A 156 0.15 20.83 -7.11
C GLU A 156 1.63 21.00 -6.82
N THR A 157 1.97 21.73 -5.75
CA THR A 157 3.36 21.91 -5.32
C THR A 157 3.98 20.57 -4.90
N VAL A 158 3.25 19.77 -4.12
CA VAL A 158 3.73 18.47 -3.64
C VAL A 158 3.96 17.50 -4.79
N LEU A 159 3.05 17.42 -5.77
CA LEU A 159 3.21 16.53 -6.91
C LEU A 159 4.38 16.91 -7.80
N ARG A 160 4.64 18.21 -8.03
CA ARG A 160 5.79 18.65 -8.82
C ARG A 160 7.10 18.22 -8.16
N GLU A 161 7.24 18.47 -6.86
CA GLU A 161 8.44 18.05 -6.13
C GLU A 161 8.56 16.53 -6.05
N LEU A 162 7.45 15.82 -5.82
CA LEU A 162 7.44 14.35 -5.82
C LEU A 162 7.88 13.80 -7.19
N ALA A 163 7.30 14.30 -8.28
CA ALA A 163 7.62 13.88 -9.64
C ALA A 163 9.12 14.07 -9.97
N ARG A 164 9.68 15.21 -9.56
CA ARG A 164 11.12 15.51 -9.70
C ARG A 164 11.97 14.60 -8.81
N CYS A 165 11.61 14.41 -7.56
CA CYS A 165 12.43 13.63 -6.61
C CYS A 165 12.44 12.13 -6.94
N MET A 166 11.36 11.60 -7.50
CA MET A 166 11.28 10.19 -7.92
C MET A 166 12.33 9.83 -8.97
N THR A 167 12.77 10.76 -9.82
CA THR A 167 13.83 10.50 -10.81
C THR A 167 15.22 10.38 -10.18
N LEU A 168 15.38 10.85 -8.95
CA LEU A 168 16.65 10.82 -8.20
C LEU A 168 16.81 9.54 -7.37
N MET A 169 15.81 8.64 -7.36
CA MET A 169 15.78 7.43 -6.55
C MET A 169 15.89 6.20 -7.47
N PRO A 170 17.11 5.71 -7.75
CA PRO A 170 17.33 4.66 -8.76
C PRO A 170 16.73 3.32 -8.35
N ASN A 171 16.62 3.06 -7.05
CA ASN A 171 16.09 1.80 -6.50
C ASN A 171 14.59 1.83 -6.18
N LEU A 172 13.91 2.94 -6.50
CA LEU A 172 12.47 3.10 -6.26
C LEU A 172 11.67 2.17 -7.18
N HIS A 173 11.15 1.07 -6.65
CA HIS A 173 10.39 0.11 -7.45
C HIS A 173 8.89 0.09 -7.13
N THR A 174 8.48 0.65 -6.00
CA THR A 174 7.08 0.62 -5.56
C THR A 174 6.60 2.01 -5.20
N ILE A 175 5.47 2.41 -5.77
CA ILE A 175 4.77 3.64 -5.38
C ILE A 175 3.35 3.32 -4.91
N GLN A 176 2.94 4.00 -3.85
CA GLN A 176 1.57 4.05 -3.39
C GLN A 176 1.20 5.52 -3.12
N ILE A 177 0.35 6.09 -3.95
CA ILE A 177 -0.02 7.52 -3.87
C ILE A 177 -1.53 7.61 -3.67
N CYS A 178 -1.89 7.94 -2.43
CA CYS A 178 -3.26 8.22 -2.05
C CYS A 178 -3.50 9.71 -2.11
N PHE A 179 -4.51 10.14 -2.84
CA PHE A 179 -4.94 11.53 -2.80
C PHE A 179 -6.11 11.66 -1.83
N MET A 180 -6.00 12.62 -0.93
CA MET A 180 -6.98 12.86 0.13
C MET A 180 -7.93 13.96 -0.33
N SER A 181 -8.74 13.65 -1.33
CA SER A 181 -9.55 14.64 -1.99
C SER A 181 -10.94 14.15 -2.35
N SER A 182 -11.90 15.08 -2.35
CA SER A 182 -13.23 14.82 -2.85
C SER A 182 -13.20 14.46 -4.34
N HIS A 183 -14.12 13.59 -4.77
CA HIS A 183 -14.27 13.25 -6.18
C HIS A 183 -14.41 14.49 -7.10
N THR A 184 -15.15 15.50 -6.63
CA THR A 184 -15.35 16.75 -7.35
C THR A 184 -14.06 17.52 -7.60
N PHE A 185 -13.12 17.52 -6.65
CA PHE A 185 -11.84 18.16 -6.84
C PHE A 185 -10.98 17.40 -7.83
N PHE A 186 -10.98 16.08 -7.72
CA PHE A 186 -10.26 15.19 -8.60
C PHE A 186 -10.62 15.40 -10.07
N MET A 187 -11.91 15.52 -10.38
CA MET A 187 -12.37 15.87 -11.73
C MET A 187 -11.83 17.24 -12.20
N LYS A 188 -11.78 18.23 -11.31
CA LYS A 188 -11.26 19.58 -11.63
C LYS A 188 -9.73 19.60 -11.82
N LYS A 189 -8.99 18.72 -11.13
CA LYS A 189 -7.52 18.71 -11.12
C LYS A 189 -6.90 17.57 -11.92
N ARG A 190 -7.69 16.71 -12.55
CA ARG A 190 -7.22 15.60 -13.40
C ARG A 190 -6.20 16.04 -14.44
N SER A 191 -6.47 17.15 -15.13
CA SER A 191 -5.54 17.70 -16.13
C SER A 191 -4.18 17.99 -15.52
N MET A 192 -4.14 18.67 -14.37
CA MET A 192 -2.90 18.99 -13.65
C MET A 192 -2.16 17.73 -13.19
N ILE A 193 -2.86 16.76 -12.57
CA ILE A 193 -2.26 15.49 -12.16
C ILE A 193 -1.62 14.80 -13.36
N ASN A 194 -2.31 14.80 -14.51
CA ASN A 194 -1.82 14.16 -15.71
C ASN A 194 -0.71 14.92 -16.43
N THR A 195 -0.52 16.23 -16.20
CA THR A 195 0.54 17.02 -16.83
C THR A 195 1.80 17.09 -15.99
N VAL A 196 1.71 17.05 -14.66
CA VAL A 196 2.88 17.19 -13.76
C VAL A 196 3.92 16.10 -13.99
N PHE A 197 3.50 14.87 -14.30
CA PHE A 197 4.43 13.75 -14.49
C PHE A 197 4.98 13.64 -15.91
N LYS A 198 4.34 14.26 -16.92
CA LYS A 198 4.75 14.16 -18.34
C LYS A 198 6.22 14.47 -18.64
N PRO A 199 6.90 15.40 -17.94
CA PRO A 199 8.31 15.69 -18.21
C PRO A 199 9.28 14.57 -17.80
N TYR A 200 8.80 13.53 -17.12
CA TYR A 200 9.64 12.51 -16.49
C TYR A 200 9.26 11.12 -16.95
N THR A 201 10.21 10.19 -16.87
CA THR A 201 9.97 8.76 -17.09
C THR A 201 10.54 7.99 -15.90
N TYR A 202 9.82 6.95 -15.46
CA TYR A 202 10.10 6.17 -14.26
C TYR A 202 10.29 4.68 -14.59
N PRO A 203 11.36 4.30 -15.32
CA PRO A 203 11.61 2.91 -15.69
C PRO A 203 11.92 1.99 -14.50
N GLN A 204 12.27 2.55 -13.34
CA GLN A 204 12.56 1.79 -12.12
C GLN A 204 11.28 1.26 -11.43
N ILE A 205 10.13 1.90 -11.67
CA ILE A 205 8.86 1.57 -11.00
C ILE A 205 8.28 0.28 -11.58
N LYS A 206 8.09 -0.71 -10.71
CA LYS A 206 7.54 -2.03 -11.02
C LYS A 206 6.12 -2.22 -10.48
N ILE A 207 5.80 -1.58 -9.35
CA ILE A 207 4.51 -1.72 -8.68
C ILE A 207 3.92 -0.33 -8.46
N ALA A 208 2.72 -0.08 -8.98
CA ALA A 208 2.02 1.17 -8.77
C ALA A 208 0.66 0.96 -8.10
N CYS A 209 0.49 1.59 -6.94
CA CYS A 209 -0.74 1.58 -6.17
C CYS A 209 -1.32 3.00 -6.12
N VAL A 210 -2.05 3.41 -7.16
CA VAL A 210 -2.49 4.81 -7.32
C VAL A 210 -3.97 4.89 -7.70
N HIS A 211 -4.55 6.08 -7.63
CA HIS A 211 -5.90 6.33 -8.16
C HIS A 211 -5.89 6.17 -9.69
N SER A 212 -6.96 5.58 -10.26
CA SER A 212 -7.14 5.45 -11.73
C SER A 212 -7.06 6.76 -12.52
N GLN A 213 -7.21 7.90 -11.86
CA GLN A 213 -7.10 9.21 -12.49
C GLN A 213 -5.66 9.70 -12.63
N ALA A 214 -4.69 9.02 -12.00
CA ALA A 214 -3.27 9.28 -12.19
C ALA A 214 -2.72 8.57 -13.45
N SER A 215 -3.52 8.50 -14.52
CA SER A 215 -3.12 7.85 -15.78
C SER A 215 -1.88 8.50 -16.38
N GLY A 216 -1.69 9.81 -16.19
CA GLY A 216 -0.49 10.50 -16.62
C GLY A 216 0.78 10.03 -15.91
N LEU A 217 0.71 9.61 -14.64
CA LEU A 217 1.84 9.00 -13.93
C LEU A 217 2.08 7.58 -14.43
N LEU A 218 1.03 6.78 -14.58
CA LEU A 218 1.13 5.40 -15.05
C LEU A 218 1.73 5.31 -16.46
N ALA A 219 1.37 6.26 -17.33
CA ALA A 219 1.95 6.39 -18.66
C ALA A 219 3.48 6.60 -18.65
N GLN A 220 4.04 7.08 -17.54
CA GLN A 220 5.47 7.29 -17.38
C GLN A 220 6.19 6.09 -16.73
N CYS A 221 5.51 4.96 -16.49
CA CYS A 221 6.09 3.79 -15.82
C CYS A 221 6.22 2.59 -16.79
N PRO A 222 7.17 2.60 -17.75
CA PRO A 222 7.18 1.64 -18.85
C PRO A 222 7.43 0.19 -18.42
N ASN A 223 8.14 -0.02 -17.31
CA ASN A 223 8.49 -1.34 -16.78
C ASN A 223 7.55 -1.79 -15.64
N MET A 224 6.39 -1.14 -15.51
CA MET A 224 5.41 -1.53 -14.50
C MET A 224 4.92 -2.96 -14.76
N LYS A 225 4.98 -3.78 -13.71
CA LYS A 225 4.55 -5.19 -13.69
C LYS A 225 3.23 -5.37 -12.95
N ALA A 226 2.97 -4.57 -11.92
CA ALA A 226 1.77 -4.69 -11.13
C ALA A 226 1.09 -3.33 -10.95
N PHE A 227 -0.21 -3.29 -11.18
CA PHE A 227 -1.04 -2.12 -10.94
C PHE A 227 -2.15 -2.46 -9.95
N HIS A 228 -2.22 -1.70 -8.86
CA HIS A 228 -3.22 -1.86 -7.81
C HIS A 228 -4.00 -0.55 -7.63
N PRO A 229 -5.16 -0.39 -8.26
CA PRO A 229 -6.09 0.68 -7.95
C PRO A 229 -6.31 0.95 -6.44
N MET A 230 -6.15 2.20 -6.00
CA MET A 230 -6.36 2.57 -4.58
C MET A 230 -7.84 2.67 -4.16
N LYS A 231 -8.25 1.95 -3.11
CA LYS A 231 -9.65 1.80 -2.61
C LYS A 231 -10.49 3.10 -2.53
N SER A 232 -9.91 4.23 -2.11
CA SER A 232 -10.64 5.50 -1.95
C SER A 232 -11.22 6.06 -3.26
N ALA A 233 -10.70 5.61 -4.40
CA ALA A 233 -11.11 6.05 -5.73
C ALA A 233 -12.42 5.42 -6.24
N TRP A 234 -12.95 4.38 -5.57
CA TRP A 234 -13.78 3.38 -6.27
C TRP A 234 -15.23 3.26 -5.84
N ARG A 235 -15.74 4.17 -5.00
CA ARG A 235 -17.20 4.31 -4.89
C ARG A 235 -17.87 4.57 -6.26
N MET A 236 -17.09 4.92 -7.28
CA MET A 236 -17.54 5.06 -8.66
C MET A 236 -16.53 4.43 -9.64
N ILE A 237 -16.79 3.19 -10.06
CA ILE A 237 -16.27 2.68 -11.33
C ILE A 237 -16.91 3.53 -12.41
N SER A 238 -16.19 4.56 -12.82
CA SER A 238 -16.55 5.38 -13.97
C SER A 238 -15.82 4.83 -15.20
N LEU A 239 -16.28 5.24 -16.39
CA LEU A 239 -15.57 5.10 -17.68
C LEU A 239 -14.05 5.35 -17.59
N ASN A 240 -13.61 6.16 -16.62
CA ASN A 240 -12.21 6.46 -16.35
C ASN A 240 -11.33 5.24 -16.05
N SER A 241 -11.89 4.14 -15.53
CA SER A 241 -11.12 2.93 -15.27
C SER A 241 -10.69 2.25 -16.58
N VAL A 242 -11.55 2.28 -17.59
CA VAL A 242 -11.27 1.76 -18.93
C VAL A 242 -10.16 2.59 -19.60
N ASP A 243 -10.24 3.93 -19.50
CA ASP A 243 -9.20 4.82 -20.03
C ASP A 243 -7.85 4.62 -19.33
N CYS A 244 -7.88 4.41 -18.01
CA CYS A 244 -6.68 4.10 -17.23
C CYS A 244 -6.04 2.80 -17.72
N LEU A 245 -6.81 1.74 -17.92
CA LEU A 245 -6.31 0.46 -18.43
C LEU A 245 -5.80 0.55 -19.87
N LYS A 246 -6.46 1.33 -20.74
CA LYS A 246 -5.94 1.62 -22.09
C LYS A 246 -4.58 2.29 -22.02
N SER A 247 -4.45 3.31 -21.17
CA SER A 247 -3.18 4.01 -20.95
C SER A 247 -2.10 3.06 -20.42
N ILE A 248 -2.44 2.19 -19.45
CA ILE A 248 -1.49 1.18 -18.94
C ILE A 248 -1.09 0.21 -20.06
N LEU A 249 -2.04 -0.28 -20.85
CA LEU A 249 -1.76 -1.21 -21.94
C LEU A 249 -0.82 -0.60 -23.00
N GLU A 250 -1.00 0.68 -23.30
CA GLU A 250 -0.20 1.41 -24.29
C GLU A 250 1.21 1.72 -23.80
N ASN A 251 1.39 1.97 -22.50
CA ASN A 251 2.65 2.47 -21.96
C ASN A 251 3.43 1.44 -21.14
N SER A 252 2.77 0.40 -20.63
CA SER A 252 3.33 -0.61 -19.73
C SER A 252 2.94 -2.04 -20.18
N PRO A 253 3.46 -2.52 -21.33
CA PRO A 253 3.11 -3.84 -21.87
C PRO A 253 3.61 -5.02 -21.00
N ALA A 254 4.48 -4.74 -20.02
CA ALA A 254 5.04 -5.71 -19.09
C ALA A 254 4.13 -6.02 -17.88
N VAL A 255 2.90 -5.48 -17.85
CA VAL A 255 1.98 -5.73 -16.73
C VAL A 255 1.59 -7.21 -16.66
N GLU A 256 1.85 -7.78 -15.50
CA GLU A 256 1.60 -9.16 -15.11
C GLU A 256 0.44 -9.28 -14.11
N THR A 257 0.18 -8.24 -13.31
CA THR A 257 -0.83 -8.24 -12.26
C THR A 257 -1.71 -6.99 -12.30
N LEU A 258 -3.03 -7.19 -12.31
CA LEU A 258 -4.03 -6.14 -12.10
C LEU A 258 -4.77 -6.42 -10.80
N GLY A 259 -4.40 -5.73 -9.72
CA GLY A 259 -4.82 -6.09 -8.38
C GLY A 259 -5.95 -5.24 -7.78
N LEU A 260 -6.80 -5.84 -6.94
CA LEU A 260 -7.92 -5.18 -6.23
C LEU A 260 -8.79 -4.27 -7.13
N LEU A 261 -9.03 -4.66 -8.37
CA LEU A 261 -9.97 -4.01 -9.27
C LEU A 261 -11.35 -4.10 -8.63
N PRO A 262 -11.92 -2.99 -8.15
CA PRO A 262 -13.25 -3.07 -7.62
C PRO A 262 -14.18 -3.27 -8.81
N VAL A 263 -15.04 -4.28 -8.72
CA VAL A 263 -16.17 -4.42 -9.60
C VAL A 263 -17.38 -4.35 -8.69
N ARG A 264 -17.92 -3.14 -8.56
CA ARG A 264 -19.36 -3.03 -8.43
C ARG A 264 -19.86 -3.63 -9.72
N VAL A 265 -20.42 -4.82 -9.63
CA VAL A 265 -21.33 -5.38 -10.62
C VAL A 265 -22.67 -4.78 -10.24
N PRO A 266 -23.06 -3.58 -10.69
CA PRO A 266 -24.40 -3.14 -10.42
C PRO A 266 -25.24 -3.96 -11.41
N ARG A 267 -26.45 -4.35 -11.01
CA ARG A 267 -27.51 -4.65 -11.97
C ARG A 267 -27.86 -3.44 -12.89
N ILE A 268 -27.00 -2.41 -12.97
CA ILE A 268 -27.23 -1.05 -13.51
C ILE A 268 -26.07 -0.56 -14.41
N ILE A 269 -24.81 -0.92 -14.15
CA ILE A 269 -23.74 -0.69 -15.13
C ILE A 269 -23.76 -1.92 -16.03
N GLY A 270 -24.26 -1.74 -17.26
CA GLY A 270 -24.47 -2.83 -18.21
C GLY A 270 -23.22 -3.68 -18.43
N SER A 271 -23.45 -4.91 -18.88
CA SER A 271 -22.46 -5.88 -19.37
C SER A 271 -21.33 -5.22 -20.18
N ASP A 272 -21.63 -4.15 -20.91
CA ASP A 272 -20.73 -3.40 -21.78
C ASP A 272 -19.43 -2.93 -21.10
N LEU A 273 -19.44 -2.45 -19.85
CA LEU A 273 -18.18 -2.00 -19.21
C LEU A 273 -17.31 -3.16 -18.80
N PHE A 274 -17.92 -4.26 -18.34
CA PHE A 274 -17.19 -5.47 -18.01
C PHE A 274 -16.61 -6.09 -19.28
N GLU A 275 -17.39 -6.19 -20.36
CA GLU A 275 -16.89 -6.64 -21.66
C GLU A 275 -15.77 -5.75 -22.20
N GLN A 276 -15.87 -4.43 -22.07
CA GLN A 276 -14.77 -3.51 -22.41
C GLN A 276 -13.52 -3.77 -21.56
N PHE A 277 -13.68 -3.99 -20.26
CA PHE A 277 -12.59 -4.39 -19.39
C PHE A 277 -11.94 -5.68 -19.89
N ILE A 278 -12.72 -6.73 -20.15
CA ILE A 278 -12.23 -8.03 -20.64
C ILE A 278 -11.52 -7.87 -21.98
N SER A 279 -12.08 -7.06 -22.89
CA SER A 279 -11.49 -6.76 -24.19
C SER A 279 -10.11 -6.11 -24.06
N ILE A 280 -9.95 -5.17 -23.12
CA ILE A 280 -8.66 -4.53 -22.84
C ILE A 280 -7.70 -5.49 -22.13
N ALA A 281 -8.19 -6.18 -21.09
CA ALA A 281 -7.42 -7.15 -20.31
C ALA A 281 -6.82 -8.24 -21.21
N SER A 282 -7.59 -8.71 -22.19
CA SER A 282 -7.17 -9.74 -23.16
C SER A 282 -6.04 -9.30 -24.09
N ARG A 283 -5.74 -7.99 -24.15
CA ARG A 283 -4.63 -7.44 -24.95
C ARG A 283 -3.31 -7.41 -24.17
N PHE A 284 -3.33 -7.62 -22.86
CA PHE A 284 -2.10 -7.73 -22.08
C PHE A 284 -1.45 -9.09 -22.28
N ARG A 285 -0.32 -9.11 -22.98
CA ARG A 285 0.38 -10.36 -23.31
C ARG A 285 0.93 -11.09 -22.07
N ASN A 286 1.26 -10.35 -21.02
CA ASN A 286 1.91 -10.88 -19.83
C ASN A 286 0.96 -10.98 -18.63
N LEU A 287 -0.34 -10.69 -18.77
CA LEU A 287 -1.27 -10.67 -17.65
C LEU A 287 -1.52 -12.08 -17.13
N ARG A 288 -1.13 -12.33 -15.87
CA ARG A 288 -1.19 -13.63 -15.20
C ARG A 288 -2.09 -13.64 -13.98
N ASP A 289 -2.25 -12.51 -13.31
CA ASP A 289 -3.06 -12.40 -12.09
C ASP A 289 -4.02 -11.20 -12.20
N ILE A 290 -5.31 -11.46 -11.99
CA ILE A 290 -6.30 -10.41 -11.79
C ILE A 290 -6.96 -10.62 -10.44
N HIS A 291 -6.99 -9.56 -9.63
CA HIS A 291 -7.67 -9.56 -8.35
C HIS A 291 -8.82 -8.56 -8.36
N PHE A 292 -10.02 -9.05 -8.09
CA PHE A 292 -11.23 -8.27 -7.97
C PHE A 292 -11.64 -8.04 -6.52
N GLY A 293 -11.99 -6.80 -6.19
CA GLY A 293 -12.73 -6.45 -4.98
C GLY A 293 -14.22 -6.36 -5.30
N LEU A 294 -14.98 -7.39 -4.97
CA LEU A 294 -16.37 -7.50 -5.39
C LEU A 294 -17.34 -7.06 -4.31
N ASP A 295 -18.30 -6.26 -4.76
CA ASP A 295 -19.48 -5.87 -3.99
C ASP A 295 -20.66 -6.84 -4.28
N ALA A 296 -20.59 -7.68 -5.31
CA ALA A 296 -21.61 -8.68 -5.61
C ALA A 296 -20.98 -9.90 -6.28
N PHE A 297 -21.69 -11.03 -6.23
CA PHE A 297 -21.29 -12.25 -6.94
C PHE A 297 -21.26 -12.00 -8.46
N PRO A 298 -20.14 -12.25 -9.14
CA PRO A 298 -20.11 -12.23 -10.59
C PRO A 298 -20.96 -13.38 -11.10
N THR A 299 -21.62 -13.17 -12.24
CA THR A 299 -22.44 -14.21 -12.85
C THR A 299 -21.54 -15.27 -13.51
N LYS A 300 -22.10 -16.46 -13.77
CA LYS A 300 -21.40 -17.49 -14.58
C LYS A 300 -20.97 -16.94 -15.95
N SER A 301 -21.74 -16.04 -16.55
CA SER A 301 -21.38 -15.37 -17.81
C SER A 301 -20.15 -14.48 -17.67
N ASP A 302 -20.07 -13.71 -16.58
CA ASP A 302 -18.90 -12.87 -16.29
C ASP A 302 -17.64 -13.72 -16.09
N MET A 303 -17.77 -14.83 -15.36
CA MET A 303 -16.68 -15.78 -15.15
C MET A 303 -16.22 -16.41 -16.46
N LYS A 304 -17.14 -16.77 -17.37
CA LYS A 304 -16.79 -17.24 -18.72
C LYS A 304 -15.96 -16.21 -19.49
N LEU A 305 -16.31 -14.93 -19.41
CA LEU A 305 -15.56 -13.87 -20.08
C LEU A 305 -14.15 -13.71 -19.50
N LEU A 306 -14.01 -13.76 -18.16
CA LEU A 306 -12.70 -13.74 -17.50
C LEU A 306 -11.84 -14.94 -17.89
N TRP A 307 -12.46 -16.12 -17.97
CA TRP A 307 -11.75 -17.34 -18.34
C TRP A 307 -11.23 -17.33 -19.77
N LYS A 308 -11.77 -16.47 -20.66
CA LYS A 308 -11.28 -16.30 -22.02
C LYS A 308 -10.04 -15.42 -22.14
N ILE A 309 -9.63 -14.73 -21.06
CA ILE A 309 -8.41 -13.90 -21.09
C ILE A 309 -7.18 -14.82 -21.29
N PRO A 310 -6.36 -14.60 -22.33
CA PRO A 310 -5.16 -15.40 -22.56
C PRO A 310 -4.12 -15.17 -21.47
N ASN A 311 -3.34 -16.20 -21.15
CA ASN A 311 -2.23 -16.19 -20.18
C ASN A 311 -2.59 -15.88 -18.72
N LEU A 312 -3.87 -15.61 -18.44
CA LEU A 312 -4.36 -15.45 -17.08
C LEU A 312 -4.25 -16.80 -16.35
N HIS A 313 -3.54 -16.83 -15.23
CA HIS A 313 -3.37 -18.04 -14.41
C HIS A 313 -4.15 -17.95 -13.10
N VAL A 314 -4.27 -16.76 -12.51
CA VAL A 314 -4.91 -16.59 -11.20
C VAL A 314 -6.02 -15.56 -11.30
N ILE A 315 -7.20 -15.95 -10.83
CA ILE A 315 -8.32 -15.05 -10.61
C ILE A 315 -8.56 -14.98 -9.11
N ARG A 316 -8.29 -13.82 -8.51
CA ARG A 316 -8.56 -13.58 -7.09
C ARG A 316 -9.85 -12.80 -6.95
N ILE A 317 -10.72 -13.22 -6.05
CA ILE A 317 -11.94 -12.50 -5.71
C ILE A 317 -11.94 -12.27 -4.20
N THR A 318 -12.09 -11.02 -3.80
CA THR A 318 -12.29 -10.64 -2.40
C THR A 318 -13.63 -9.93 -2.26
N PHE A 319 -14.53 -10.53 -1.48
CA PHE A 319 -15.84 -9.93 -1.20
C PHE A 319 -15.73 -8.86 -0.12
N GLY A 320 -16.27 -7.67 -0.42
CA GLY A 320 -16.32 -6.53 0.49
C GLY A 320 -17.42 -6.69 1.55
N LYS A 321 -17.20 -6.12 2.75
CA LYS A 321 -18.14 -6.18 3.89
C LYS A 321 -19.50 -5.50 3.65
N ILE A 322 -19.68 -4.78 2.55
CA ILE A 322 -20.86 -3.90 2.33
C ILE A 322 -22.16 -4.71 2.23
N TYR A 323 -22.11 -5.94 1.75
CA TYR A 323 -23.31 -6.73 1.43
C TYR A 323 -23.66 -7.78 2.49
N GLN A 324 -22.94 -7.79 3.62
CA GLN A 324 -23.16 -8.74 4.71
C GLN A 324 -23.21 -10.20 4.25
N LEU A 325 -22.51 -10.52 3.14
CA LEU A 325 -22.39 -11.90 2.68
C LEU A 325 -21.77 -12.73 3.80
N THR A 326 -22.47 -13.80 4.15
CA THR A 326 -21.99 -14.79 5.10
C THR A 326 -20.85 -15.57 4.47
N GLU A 327 -19.95 -16.11 5.31
CA GLU A 327 -18.89 -17.01 4.83
C GLU A 327 -19.48 -18.21 4.07
N GLN A 328 -20.64 -18.70 4.52
CA GLN A 328 -21.39 -19.76 3.87
C GLN A 328 -21.85 -19.39 2.45
N GLU A 329 -22.43 -18.20 2.23
CA GLU A 329 -22.83 -17.76 0.88
C GLU A 329 -21.63 -17.63 -0.07
N VAL A 330 -20.49 -17.17 0.45
CA VAL A 330 -19.25 -17.08 -0.33
C VAL A 330 -18.73 -18.47 -0.69
N GLU A 331 -18.76 -19.42 0.23
CA GLU A 331 -18.35 -20.79 0.02
C GLU A 331 -19.26 -21.52 -0.98
N GLU A 332 -20.59 -21.41 -0.82
CA GLU A 332 -21.59 -21.96 -1.73
C GLU A 332 -21.41 -21.44 -3.16
N TRP A 333 -21.24 -20.12 -3.33
CA TRP A 333 -20.98 -19.52 -4.64
C TRP A 333 -19.64 -19.99 -5.22
N THR A 334 -18.60 -20.09 -4.38
CA THR A 334 -17.28 -20.55 -4.82
C THR A 334 -17.35 -21.97 -5.35
N GLU A 335 -18.08 -22.85 -4.67
CA GLU A 335 -18.25 -24.23 -5.09
C GLU A 335 -19.10 -24.34 -6.36
N GLU A 336 -20.17 -23.56 -6.47
CA GLU A 336 -20.95 -23.45 -7.71
C GLU A 336 -20.06 -23.06 -8.90
N MET A 337 -19.16 -22.10 -8.71
CA MET A 337 -18.24 -21.67 -9.76
C MET A 337 -17.20 -22.74 -10.09
N ARG A 338 -16.66 -23.46 -9.11
CA ARG A 338 -15.73 -24.57 -9.36
C ARG A 338 -16.38 -25.69 -10.16
N ILE A 339 -17.61 -26.08 -9.79
CA ILE A 339 -18.41 -27.06 -10.54
C ILE A 339 -18.62 -26.54 -11.97
N ALA A 340 -19.05 -25.28 -12.12
CA ALA A 340 -19.27 -24.66 -13.42
C ALA A 340 -17.99 -24.65 -14.29
N ILE A 341 -16.81 -24.39 -13.70
CA ILE A 341 -15.52 -24.41 -14.40
C ILE A 341 -15.14 -25.82 -14.87
N HIS A 342 -15.48 -26.85 -14.10
CA HIS A 342 -15.15 -28.23 -14.44
C HIS A 342 -16.10 -28.86 -15.46
N GLU A 343 -17.40 -28.57 -15.38
CA GLU A 343 -18.42 -29.22 -16.19
C GLU A 343 -18.68 -28.52 -17.53
N ASP A 344 -18.47 -27.21 -17.62
CA ASP A 344 -18.85 -26.43 -18.79
C ASP A 344 -17.69 -26.39 -19.81
N PRO A 345 -17.90 -26.90 -21.04
CA PRO A 345 -16.85 -27.04 -22.05
C PRO A 345 -16.25 -25.69 -22.46
N ASP A 346 -16.94 -24.57 -22.25
CA ASP A 346 -16.42 -23.23 -22.52
C ASP A 346 -15.21 -22.88 -21.62
N PHE A 347 -15.08 -23.52 -20.46
CA PHE A 347 -13.95 -23.35 -19.54
C PHE A 347 -12.79 -24.33 -19.80
N ALA A 348 -12.96 -25.28 -20.72
CA ALA A 348 -11.91 -26.25 -21.05
C ALA A 348 -10.63 -25.58 -21.58
N VAL A 349 -10.74 -24.38 -22.14
CA VAL A 349 -9.62 -23.51 -22.51
C VAL A 349 -9.11 -22.77 -21.26
N GLY A 350 -8.22 -23.42 -20.51
CA GLY A 350 -7.60 -22.85 -19.29
C GLY A 350 -7.75 -23.72 -18.05
N LYS A 351 -7.58 -25.05 -18.16
CA LYS A 351 -7.67 -25.99 -17.01
C LYS A 351 -6.59 -25.76 -15.94
N ASP A 352 -5.56 -24.99 -16.27
CA ASP A 352 -4.44 -24.60 -15.43
C ASP A 352 -4.69 -23.31 -14.63
N LYS A 353 -5.87 -22.70 -14.77
CA LYS A 353 -6.22 -21.48 -14.04
C LYS A 353 -6.72 -21.78 -12.63
N GLU A 354 -6.29 -20.97 -11.69
CA GLU A 354 -6.65 -21.03 -10.28
C GLU A 354 -7.66 -19.93 -9.93
N LEU A 355 -8.78 -20.31 -9.32
CA LEU A 355 -9.75 -19.39 -8.73
C LEU A 355 -9.53 -19.34 -7.21
N ILE A 356 -9.09 -18.17 -6.71
CA ILE A 356 -8.88 -17.92 -5.28
C ILE A 356 -9.96 -16.97 -4.79
N VAL A 357 -10.80 -17.47 -3.89
CA VAL A 357 -11.86 -16.66 -3.27
C VAL A 357 -11.50 -16.43 -1.81
N SER A 358 -11.67 -15.20 -1.35
CA SER A 358 -11.39 -14.80 0.04
C SER A 358 -12.47 -13.84 0.53
N THR A 359 -12.74 -13.85 1.82
CA THR A 359 -13.51 -12.78 2.44
C THR A 359 -12.59 -11.67 2.92
N MET A 360 -13.10 -10.45 3.09
CA MET A 360 -12.35 -9.37 3.74
C MET A 360 -12.09 -9.63 5.25
N SER A 361 -12.51 -10.76 5.82
CA SER A 361 -12.08 -11.22 7.15
C SER A 361 -10.70 -11.88 7.08
N ASP A 362 -10.43 -12.63 6.01
CA ASP A 362 -9.31 -13.58 5.92
C ASP A 362 -7.96 -12.95 5.57
N GLN A 363 -7.96 -11.69 5.14
CA GLN A 363 -6.72 -10.96 4.82
C GLN A 363 -6.16 -10.20 6.04
N PHE A 364 -6.53 -10.60 7.27
CA PHE A 364 -6.24 -9.90 8.52
C PHE A 364 -5.70 -10.82 9.61
#